data_AF-A0A6J4KNE7-F1
#
_entry.id   AF-A0A6J4KNE7-F1
#
_cell.length_a   1.000
_cell.length_b   1.000
_cell.length_c   1.000
_cell.angle_alpha   90.00
_cell.angle_beta   90.00
_cell.angle_gamma   90.00
#
_symmetry.space_group_name_H-M   'P 1'
#
loop_
_entity.id
_entity.type
_entity.pdbx_description
1 polymer ?
#
loop_
_entity_poly.entity_id
_entity_poly.type
_entity_poly.pdbx_seq_one_letter_code
_entity_poly.pdbx_strand_id
1 'polypeptide(L)'
;KATRRVAGDFLRHLAAAVPYKIHTVLTDNGTHFTEPGGDGWTPDDIRQMQARKEPFLCHSFELACADLNIEHRLTKPRHPWTNGQVERMNRTIKDATVKRFHYESHDQLRQHLTDFVAAYNFGRRLKTLKGLTPYEFICKQWTSEPRRFSLNPIHQMPGPNTYSPFSGPRSPPRRPPSRRRCSGSRGGSREAW
;
A
#
# COMPACT_ATOMS: atom_id res chain seq x y z
N LYS A 1 3.39 -15.64 2.46
CA LYS A 1 4.38 -15.95 1.40
C LYS A 1 3.82 -15.44 0.08
N ALA A 2 4.60 -14.73 -0.74
CA ALA A 2 4.15 -14.30 -2.06
C ALA A 2 3.93 -15.54 -2.94
N THR A 3 2.79 -15.60 -3.63
CA THR A 3 2.43 -16.65 -4.59
C THR A 3 2.08 -16.02 -5.92
N ARG A 4 2.04 -16.81 -7.00
CA ARG A 4 1.60 -16.35 -8.33
C ARG A 4 0.22 -15.69 -8.28
N ARG A 5 -0.70 -16.27 -7.51
CA ARG A 5 -2.03 -15.73 -7.26
C ARG A 5 -1.99 -14.37 -6.55
N VAL A 6 -1.18 -14.24 -5.50
CA VAL A 6 -1.03 -12.97 -4.77
C VAL A 6 -0.49 -11.85 -5.67
N ALA A 7 0.40 -12.17 -6.62
CA ALA A 7 0.89 -11.18 -7.59
C ALA A 7 -0.22 -10.69 -8.54
N GLY A 8 -1.04 -11.61 -9.07
CA GLY A 8 -2.20 -11.26 -9.90
C GLY A 8 -3.24 -10.45 -9.13
N ASP A 9 -3.58 -10.86 -7.90
CA ASP A 9 -4.52 -10.14 -7.03
C ASP A 9 -3.99 -8.74 -6.68
N PHE A 10 -2.69 -8.59 -6.45
CA PHE A 10 -2.07 -7.29 -6.25
C PHE A 10 -2.26 -6.36 -7.45
N LEU A 11 -2.05 -6.85 -8.68
CA LEU A 11 -2.24 -6.04 -9.88
C LEU A 11 -3.70 -5.58 -10.03
N ARG A 12 -4.67 -6.45 -9.73
CA ARG A 12 -6.11 -6.10 -9.73
C ARG A 12 -6.44 -5.03 -8.71
N HIS A 13 -5.94 -5.17 -7.48
CA HIS A 13 -6.14 -4.15 -6.44
C HIS A 13 -5.46 -2.82 -6.80
N LEU A 14 -4.26 -2.86 -7.39
CA LEU A 14 -3.55 -1.67 -7.83
C LEU A 14 -4.33 -0.94 -8.93
N ALA A 15 -4.80 -1.67 -9.96
CA ALA A 15 -5.58 -1.10 -11.05
C ALA A 15 -6.91 -0.48 -10.57
N ALA A 16 -7.53 -1.05 -9.54
CA ALA A 16 -8.73 -0.50 -8.92
C ALA A 16 -8.45 0.75 -8.05
N ALA A 17 -7.27 0.84 -7.45
CA ALA A 17 -6.91 1.92 -6.53
C ALA A 17 -6.42 3.20 -7.24
N VAL A 18 -5.81 3.08 -8.42
CA VAL A 18 -5.27 4.24 -9.15
C VAL A 18 -6.34 4.91 -10.03
N PRO A 19 -6.32 6.26 -10.17
CA PRO A 19 -7.32 6.98 -10.95
C PRO A 19 -7.07 6.94 -12.48
N TYR A 20 -6.05 6.20 -12.92
CA TYR A 20 -5.60 6.13 -14.31
C TYR A 20 -5.51 4.71 -14.83
N LYS A 21 -5.62 4.58 -16.16
CA LYS A 21 -5.50 3.28 -16.83
C LYS A 21 -4.02 2.89 -16.87
N ILE A 22 -3.71 1.70 -16.35
CA ILE A 22 -2.41 1.07 -16.53
C ILE A 22 -2.43 0.46 -17.94
N HIS A 23 -1.48 0.86 -18.79
CA HIS A 23 -1.39 0.35 -20.17
C HIS A 23 -0.38 -0.80 -20.29
N THR A 24 0.75 -0.68 -19.58
CA THR A 24 1.85 -1.63 -19.64
C THR A 24 2.44 -1.82 -18.24
N VAL A 25 2.83 -3.05 -17.91
CA VAL A 25 3.60 -3.40 -16.72
C VAL A 25 4.92 -4.04 -17.15
N LEU A 26 6.01 -3.62 -16.53
CA LEU A 26 7.35 -4.16 -16.76
C LEU A 26 7.83 -4.89 -15.50
N THR A 27 8.12 -6.18 -15.58
CA THR A 27 8.66 -6.98 -14.46
C THR A 27 9.96 -7.68 -14.82
N ASP A 28 10.62 -8.26 -13.81
CA ASP A 28 11.66 -9.24 -14.06
C ASP A 28 11.06 -10.60 -14.44
N ASN A 29 11.95 -11.54 -14.79
CA ASN A 29 11.60 -12.91 -15.15
C ASN A 29 11.33 -13.79 -13.90
N GLY A 30 10.90 -13.18 -12.79
CA GLY A 30 10.61 -13.88 -11.55
C GLY A 30 9.40 -14.80 -11.68
N THR A 31 9.42 -15.92 -10.95
CA THR A 31 8.39 -16.97 -10.99
C THR A 31 7.00 -16.54 -10.49
N HIS A 32 6.89 -15.32 -9.94
CA HIS A 32 5.64 -14.69 -9.54
C HIS A 32 4.94 -13.95 -10.68
N PHE A 33 5.66 -13.61 -11.76
CA PHE A 33 5.18 -12.82 -12.88
C PHE A 33 5.08 -13.63 -14.17
N THR A 34 6.00 -14.57 -14.36
CA THR A 34 6.04 -15.43 -15.55
C THR A 34 6.51 -16.84 -15.22
N GLU A 35 6.34 -17.76 -16.18
CA GLU A 35 6.85 -19.11 -16.07
C GLU A 35 8.34 -19.18 -16.47
N PRO A 36 9.18 -19.94 -15.75
CA PRO A 36 10.61 -20.04 -16.06
C PRO A 36 10.93 -20.53 -17.47
N GLY A 37 10.01 -21.28 -18.10
CA GLY A 37 10.19 -21.84 -19.44
C GLY A 37 10.06 -20.82 -20.57
N GLY A 38 9.46 -19.64 -20.31
CA GLY A 38 9.23 -18.61 -21.33
C GLY A 38 8.24 -19.02 -22.43
N ASP A 39 7.58 -20.16 -22.27
CA ASP A 39 6.58 -20.80 -23.13
C ASP A 39 5.14 -20.51 -22.68
N GLY A 40 4.98 -19.62 -21.69
CA GLY A 40 3.69 -19.19 -21.18
C GLY A 40 2.91 -18.35 -22.20
N TRP A 41 1.59 -18.39 -22.06
CA TRP A 41 0.66 -17.58 -22.85
C TRP A 41 0.85 -16.09 -22.57
N THR A 42 0.89 -15.27 -23.62
CA THR A 42 0.85 -13.81 -23.45
C THR A 42 -0.55 -13.35 -23.04
N PRO A 43 -0.71 -12.13 -22.51
CA PRO A 43 -2.03 -11.57 -22.24
C PRO A 43 -2.95 -11.56 -23.47
N ASP A 44 -2.39 -11.43 -24.67
CA ASP A 44 -3.13 -11.39 -25.94
C ASP A 44 -3.62 -12.79 -26.32
N ASP A 45 -2.78 -13.81 -26.16
CA ASP A 45 -3.16 -15.20 -26.40
C ASP A 45 -4.27 -15.63 -25.43
N ILE A 46 -4.16 -15.23 -24.16
CA ILE A 46 -5.18 -15.52 -23.12
C ILE A 46 -6.53 -14.91 -23.51
N ARG A 47 -6.57 -13.65 -23.96
CA ARG A 47 -7.82 -13.00 -24.40
C ARG A 47 -8.44 -13.72 -25.60
N GLN A 48 -7.62 -14.20 -26.53
CA GLN A 48 -8.12 -15.00 -27.65
C GLN A 48 -8.72 -16.34 -27.19
N MET A 49 -8.08 -17.04 -26.26
CA MET A 49 -8.61 -18.29 -25.70
C MET A 49 -9.93 -18.06 -24.94
N GLN A 50 -10.01 -16.98 -24.15
CA GLN A 50 -11.25 -16.57 -23.48
C GLN A 50 -12.38 -16.29 -24.48
N ALA A 51 -12.09 -15.61 -25.59
CA ALA A 51 -13.08 -15.33 -26.64
C ALA A 51 -13.59 -16.62 -27.32
N ARG A 52 -12.73 -17.63 -27.50
CA ARG A 52 -13.08 -18.95 -28.02
C ARG A 52 -13.80 -19.85 -27.02
N LYS A 53 -13.80 -19.48 -25.72
CA LYS A 53 -14.35 -20.25 -24.60
C LYS A 53 -13.73 -21.65 -24.46
N GLU A 54 -12.47 -21.79 -24.85
CA GLU A 54 -11.72 -23.03 -24.71
C GLU A 54 -11.08 -23.13 -23.31
N PRO A 55 -10.90 -24.34 -22.76
CA PRO A 55 -10.13 -24.53 -21.53
C PRO A 55 -8.64 -24.28 -21.79
N PHE A 56 -7.99 -23.49 -20.94
CA PHE A 56 -6.55 -23.27 -21.00
C PHE A 56 -5.97 -23.13 -19.59
N LEU A 57 -4.67 -23.43 -19.46
CA LEU A 57 -3.90 -23.17 -18.25
C LEU A 57 -3.01 -21.96 -18.50
N CYS A 58 -3.10 -20.95 -17.64
CA CYS A 58 -2.28 -19.75 -17.74
C CYS A 58 -1.72 -19.34 -16.38
N HIS A 59 -0.66 -18.53 -16.44
CA HIS A 59 -0.06 -17.94 -15.27
C HIS A 59 -0.99 -16.87 -14.66
N SER A 60 -1.20 -16.88 -13.34
CA SER A 60 -2.19 -16.01 -12.68
C SER A 60 -1.94 -14.51 -12.89
N PHE A 61 -0.68 -14.10 -13.04
CA PHE A 61 -0.32 -12.71 -13.33
C PHE A 61 -0.68 -12.33 -14.77
N GLU A 62 -0.41 -13.21 -15.74
CA GLU A 62 -0.76 -12.99 -17.15
C GLU A 62 -2.29 -12.93 -17.34
N LEU A 63 -3.03 -13.75 -16.60
CA LEU A 63 -4.49 -13.68 -16.56
C LEU A 63 -4.99 -12.34 -16.03
N ALA A 64 -4.37 -11.81 -14.98
CA ALA A 64 -4.72 -10.48 -14.46
C ALA A 64 -4.40 -9.37 -15.48
N CYS A 65 -3.28 -9.46 -16.18
CA CYS A 65 -2.94 -8.55 -17.28
C CYS A 65 -3.98 -8.64 -18.41
N ALA A 66 -4.36 -9.84 -18.83
CA ALA A 66 -5.37 -10.06 -19.87
C ALA A 66 -6.74 -9.46 -19.49
N ASP A 67 -7.23 -9.74 -18.29
CA ASP A 67 -8.54 -9.25 -17.83
C ASP A 67 -8.58 -7.71 -17.71
N LEU A 68 -7.44 -7.09 -17.37
CA LEU A 68 -7.32 -5.64 -17.24
C LEU A 68 -6.91 -4.95 -18.54
N ASN A 69 -6.69 -5.71 -19.62
CA ASN A 69 -6.14 -5.23 -20.88
C ASN A 69 -4.81 -4.45 -20.71
N ILE A 70 -3.92 -5.02 -19.91
CA ILE A 70 -2.57 -4.53 -19.63
C ILE A 70 -1.56 -5.34 -20.43
N GLU A 71 -0.70 -4.66 -21.17
CA GLU A 71 0.45 -5.29 -21.80
C GLU A 71 1.49 -5.68 -20.74
N HIS A 72 1.91 -6.94 -20.74
CA HIS A 72 2.98 -7.39 -19.86
C HIS A 72 4.31 -7.48 -20.62
N ARG A 73 5.32 -6.77 -20.11
CA ARG A 73 6.69 -6.78 -20.64
C ARG A 73 7.64 -7.34 -19.59
N LEU A 74 8.61 -8.12 -20.06
CA LEU A 74 9.68 -8.65 -19.23
C LEU A 74 10.98 -7.89 -19.50
N THR A 75 11.77 -7.69 -18.45
CA THR A 75 13.14 -7.19 -18.62
C THR A 75 14.00 -8.24 -19.33
N LYS A 76 14.92 -7.78 -20.16
CA LYS A 76 15.87 -8.69 -20.82
C LYS A 76 16.69 -9.42 -19.74
N PRO A 77 16.93 -10.73 -19.89
CA PRO A 77 17.79 -11.47 -18.96
C PRO A 77 19.17 -10.82 -18.82
N ARG A 78 19.68 -10.70 -17.59
CA ARG A 78 20.98 -10.08 -17.26
C ARG A 78 21.06 -8.55 -17.48
N HIS A 79 19.93 -7.84 -17.45
CA HIS A 79 19.88 -6.38 -17.51
C HIS A 79 19.33 -5.76 -16.21
N PRO A 80 20.10 -5.80 -15.09
CA PRO A 80 19.60 -5.40 -13.77
C PRO A 80 19.22 -3.92 -13.67
N TRP A 81 19.83 -3.03 -14.47
CA TRP A 81 19.56 -1.59 -14.40
C TRP A 81 18.13 -1.21 -14.82
N THR A 82 17.45 -2.05 -15.61
CA THR A 82 16.06 -1.79 -16.04
C THR A 82 15.09 -1.80 -14.86
N ASN A 83 15.43 -2.49 -13.77
CA ASN A 83 14.63 -2.52 -12.55
C ASN A 83 15.09 -1.52 -11.48
N GLY A 84 16.04 -0.64 -11.80
CA GLY A 84 16.69 0.24 -10.81
C GLY A 84 15.74 1.19 -10.08
N GLN A 85 14.62 1.58 -10.70
CA GLN A 85 13.60 2.42 -10.03
C GLN A 85 12.90 1.68 -8.89
N VAL A 86 12.44 0.44 -9.10
CA VAL A 86 11.79 -0.34 -8.05
C VAL A 86 12.78 -0.72 -6.96
N GLU A 87 14.02 -1.06 -7.34
CA GLU A 87 15.07 -1.38 -6.38
C GLU A 87 15.42 -0.18 -5.49
N ARG A 88 15.48 1.02 -6.07
CA ARG A 88 15.67 2.26 -5.31
C ARG A 88 14.50 2.55 -4.38
N MET A 89 13.26 2.34 -4.85
CA MET A 89 12.07 2.52 -4.01
C MET A 89 12.06 1.54 -2.84
N ASN A 90 12.29 0.25 -3.11
CA ASN A 90 12.34 -0.80 -2.10
C ASN A 90 13.42 -0.53 -1.05
N ARG A 91 14.59 -0.04 -1.47
CA ARG A 91 15.63 0.41 -0.54
C ARG A 91 15.16 1.57 0.32
N THR A 92 14.52 2.57 -0.27
CA THR A 92 13.98 3.74 0.46
C THR A 92 12.96 3.30 1.52
N ILE A 93 12.05 2.38 1.18
CA ILE A 93 11.07 1.84 2.13
C ILE A 93 11.79 1.09 3.26
N LYS A 94 12.74 0.21 2.94
CA LYS A 94 13.51 -0.54 3.95
C LYS A 94 14.29 0.38 4.89
N ASP A 95 14.94 1.40 4.34
CA ASP A 95 15.72 2.38 5.09
C ASP A 95 14.84 3.24 6.00
N ALA A 96 13.59 3.51 5.61
CA ALA A 96 12.63 4.25 6.42
C ALA A 96 11.90 3.40 7.48
N THR A 97 11.85 2.08 7.29
CA THR A 97 11.06 1.17 8.13
C THR A 97 11.95 0.16 8.87
N VAL A 98 12.06 -1.06 8.36
CA VAL A 98 12.63 -2.23 9.04
C VAL A 98 14.11 -2.10 9.40
N LYS A 99 14.86 -1.18 8.80
CA LYS A 99 16.26 -0.93 9.20
C LYS A 99 16.41 0.02 10.39
N ARG A 100 15.38 0.82 10.70
CA ARG A 100 15.41 1.83 11.77
C ARG A 100 14.55 1.47 12.96
N PHE A 101 13.50 0.68 12.75
CA PHE A 101 12.50 0.37 13.74
C PHE A 101 12.36 -1.14 13.91
N HIS A 102 12.21 -1.57 15.17
CA HIS A 102 11.78 -2.91 15.52
C HIS A 102 10.26 -2.91 15.67
N TYR A 103 9.59 -3.96 15.17
CA TYR A 103 8.14 -4.12 15.27
C TYR A 103 7.82 -5.36 16.09
N GLU A 104 6.88 -5.23 17.02
CA GLU A 104 6.40 -6.35 17.83
C GLU A 104 5.37 -7.20 17.08
N SER A 105 4.69 -6.60 16.09
CA SER A 105 3.69 -7.28 15.26
C SER A 105 3.74 -6.84 13.80
N HIS A 106 3.22 -7.69 12.91
CA HIS A 106 3.05 -7.33 11.50
C HIS A 106 2.06 -6.17 11.29
N ASP A 107 1.13 -5.96 12.21
CA ASP A 107 0.16 -4.88 12.11
C ASP A 107 0.82 -3.51 12.35
N GLN A 108 1.78 -3.42 13.27
CA GLN A 108 2.59 -2.22 13.46
C GLN A 108 3.37 -1.88 12.18
N LEU A 109 3.98 -2.87 11.53
CA LEU A 109 4.68 -2.67 10.26
C LEU A 109 3.70 -2.23 9.15
N ARG A 110 2.50 -2.84 9.08
CA ARG A 110 1.48 -2.45 8.09
C ARG A 110 1.02 -1.01 8.28
N GLN A 111 0.81 -0.58 9.52
CA GLN A 111 0.46 0.82 9.82
C GLN A 111 1.57 1.77 9.38
N HIS A 112 2.83 1.49 9.74
CA HIS A 112 3.94 2.36 9.36
C HIS A 112 4.16 2.39 7.84
N LEU A 113 3.96 1.29 7.13
CA LEU A 113 3.98 1.28 5.66
C LEU A 113 2.86 2.15 5.08
N THR A 114 1.67 2.14 5.68
CA THR A 114 0.54 2.99 5.27
C THR A 114 0.88 4.47 5.46
N ASP A 115 1.42 4.82 6.63
CA ASP A 115 1.84 6.19 6.94
C ASP A 115 2.97 6.66 6.02
N PHE A 116 3.94 5.78 5.72
CA PHE A 116 5.02 6.07 4.78
C PHE A 116 4.48 6.36 3.38
N VAL A 117 3.56 5.53 2.86
CA VAL A 117 2.96 5.74 1.53
C VAL A 117 2.17 7.04 1.48
N ALA A 118 1.39 7.34 2.53
CA ALA A 118 0.65 8.60 2.63
C ALA A 118 1.60 9.80 2.64
N ALA A 119 2.62 9.79 3.51
CA ALA A 119 3.61 10.85 3.59
C ALA A 119 4.37 11.01 2.25
N TYR A 120 4.70 9.92 1.58
CA TYR A 120 5.39 9.95 0.29
C TYR A 120 4.51 10.58 -0.81
N ASN A 121 3.25 10.16 -0.91
CA ASN A 121 2.36 10.60 -1.98
C ASN A 121 1.86 12.04 -1.79
N PHE A 122 1.62 12.46 -0.55
CA PHE A 122 0.96 13.74 -0.25
C PHE A 122 1.88 14.77 0.40
N GLY A 123 2.92 14.36 1.14
CA GLY A 123 3.81 15.27 1.87
C GLY A 123 5.17 15.49 1.21
N ARG A 124 5.70 14.49 0.50
CA ARG A 124 7.07 14.53 -0.03
C ARG A 124 7.14 15.16 -1.42
N ARG A 125 7.76 16.34 -1.51
CA ARG A 125 8.11 16.99 -2.79
C ARG A 125 9.33 16.32 -3.42
N LEU A 126 9.23 15.95 -4.70
CA LEU A 126 10.28 15.22 -5.42
C LEU A 126 10.96 16.11 -6.48
N LYS A 127 12.30 16.18 -6.46
CA LYS A 127 13.08 16.93 -7.46
C LYS A 127 12.82 16.44 -8.89
N THR A 128 12.66 15.13 -9.08
CA THR A 128 12.34 14.52 -10.38
C THR A 128 10.98 14.95 -10.92
N LEU A 129 10.06 15.36 -10.04
CA LEU A 129 8.75 15.89 -10.40
C LEU A 129 8.71 17.43 -10.36
N LYS A 130 9.87 18.08 -10.53
CA LYS A 130 10.01 19.55 -10.49
C LYS A 130 9.47 20.18 -9.20
N GLY A 131 9.65 19.49 -8.07
CA GLY A 131 9.20 19.95 -6.75
C GLY A 131 7.75 19.65 -6.41
N LEU A 132 7.03 18.91 -7.25
CA LEU A 132 5.68 18.44 -6.95
C LEU A 132 5.71 17.19 -6.04
N THR A 133 4.65 17.01 -5.26
CA THR A 133 4.35 15.69 -4.65
C THR A 133 3.86 14.73 -5.74
N PRO A 134 3.96 13.40 -5.54
CA PRO A 134 3.36 12.44 -6.46
C PRO A 134 1.88 12.70 -6.74
N TYR A 135 1.10 13.04 -5.72
CA TYR A 135 -0.32 13.37 -5.88
C TYR A 135 -0.55 14.63 -6.71
N GLU A 136 0.17 15.72 -6.42
CA GLU A 136 0.10 16.97 -7.21
C GLU A 136 0.46 16.71 -8.67
N PHE A 137 1.48 15.88 -8.92
CA PHE A 137 1.87 15.48 -10.26
C PHE A 137 0.76 14.71 -10.97
N ILE A 138 0.12 13.74 -10.31
CA ILE A 138 -1.01 12.99 -10.87
C ILE A 138 -2.17 13.94 -11.24
N CYS A 139 -2.51 14.88 -10.36
CA CYS A 139 -3.56 15.88 -10.63
C CYS A 139 -3.21 16.75 -11.85
N LYS A 140 -1.94 17.19 -11.96
CA LYS A 140 -1.46 17.95 -13.12
C LYS A 140 -1.55 17.16 -14.42
N GLN A 141 -1.21 15.87 -14.38
CA GLN A 141 -1.30 14.99 -15.55
C GLN A 141 -2.75 14.76 -15.95
N TRP A 142 -3.68 14.66 -14.98
CA TRP A 142 -5.11 14.60 -15.28
C TRP A 142 -5.60 15.85 -16.01
N THR A 143 -5.22 17.05 -15.56
CA THR A 143 -5.59 18.31 -16.23
C THR A 143 -5.08 18.37 -17.66
N SER A 144 -3.88 17.83 -17.92
CA SER A 144 -3.24 17.87 -19.24
C SER A 144 -3.76 16.77 -20.18
N GLU A 145 -4.01 15.57 -19.64
CA GLU A 145 -4.33 14.37 -20.41
C GLU A 145 -5.49 13.57 -19.78
N PRO A 146 -6.71 14.14 -19.66
CA PRO A 146 -7.80 13.54 -18.91
C PRO A 146 -8.25 12.19 -19.47
N ARG A 147 -8.05 11.93 -20.77
CA ARG A 147 -8.40 10.66 -21.44
C ARG A 147 -7.63 9.45 -20.91
N ARG A 148 -6.48 9.66 -20.25
CA ARG A 148 -5.70 8.59 -19.61
C ARG A 148 -6.27 8.14 -18.27
N PHE A 149 -7.24 8.89 -17.74
CA PHE A 149 -7.80 8.68 -16.42
C PHE A 149 -9.19 8.05 -16.49
N SER A 150 -9.47 7.16 -15.54
CA SER A 150 -10.80 6.59 -15.33
C SER A 150 -11.63 7.43 -14.35
N LEU A 151 -10.95 8.17 -13.46
CA LEU A 151 -11.58 8.96 -12.40
C LEU A 151 -10.88 10.32 -12.28
N ASN A 152 -11.60 11.32 -11.77
CA ASN A 152 -11.00 12.62 -11.42
C ASN A 152 -10.24 12.51 -10.09
N PRO A 153 -8.91 12.70 -10.06
CA PRO A 153 -8.11 12.54 -8.85
C PRO A 153 -8.23 13.71 -7.88
N ILE A 154 -8.74 14.88 -8.29
CA ILE A 154 -8.66 16.14 -7.52
C ILE A 154 -9.36 16.05 -6.15
N HIS A 155 -10.32 15.14 -5.99
CA HIS A 155 -11.05 14.93 -4.74
C HIS A 155 -10.35 13.98 -3.75
N GLN A 156 -9.19 13.41 -4.08
CA GLN A 156 -8.47 12.46 -3.23
C GLN A 156 -7.43 13.11 -2.29
N MET A 157 -7.75 14.29 -1.74
CA MET A 157 -6.93 14.85 -0.67
C MET A 157 -7.19 14.08 0.63
N PRO A 158 -6.17 13.52 1.30
CA PRO A 158 -6.35 13.00 2.64
C PRO A 158 -6.79 14.16 3.54
N GLY A 159 -7.92 13.97 4.22
CA GLY A 159 -8.35 14.90 5.26
C GLY A 159 -7.34 14.96 6.42
N PRO A 160 -7.58 15.83 7.41
CA PRO A 160 -6.73 15.90 8.61
C PRO A 160 -6.55 14.50 9.23
N ASN A 161 -5.35 14.18 9.69
CA ASN A 161 -5.05 12.90 10.32
C ASN A 161 -5.83 12.77 11.64
N THR A 162 -7.06 12.26 11.58
CA THR A 162 -7.84 11.95 12.76
C THR A 162 -7.34 10.63 13.31
N TYR A 163 -6.42 10.69 14.27
CA TYR A 163 -6.20 9.57 15.19
C TYR A 163 -7.56 9.24 15.80
N SER A 164 -8.17 8.13 15.40
CA SER A 164 -9.34 7.60 16.08
C SER A 164 -8.82 6.85 17.31
N PRO A 165 -8.97 7.38 18.54
CA PRO A 165 -8.64 6.60 19.72
C PRO A 165 -9.63 5.44 19.75
N PHE A 166 -9.08 4.22 19.71
CA PHE A 166 -9.72 2.94 19.98
C PHE A 166 -11.02 3.08 20.80
N SER A 167 -12.18 2.92 20.16
CA SER A 167 -13.47 2.79 20.85
C SER A 167 -13.61 1.36 21.38
N GLY A 168 -12.86 1.05 22.43
CA GLY A 168 -13.13 -0.10 23.30
C GLY A 168 -14.37 0.17 24.18
N PRO A 169 -15.05 -0.88 24.68
CA PRO A 169 -16.29 -0.71 25.42
C PRO A 169 -16.07 0.10 26.70
N ARG A 170 -16.90 1.13 26.90
CA ARG A 170 -16.89 1.97 28.10
C ARG A 170 -17.13 1.08 29.32
N SER A 171 -16.11 0.92 30.16
CA SER A 171 -16.31 0.44 31.53
C SER A 171 -17.36 1.33 32.21
N PRO A 172 -18.34 0.76 32.94
CA PRO A 172 -19.33 1.56 33.63
C PRO A 172 -18.65 2.43 34.69
N PRO A 173 -19.18 3.63 34.96
CA PRO A 173 -18.58 4.54 35.93
C PRO A 173 -18.49 3.88 37.31
N ARG A 174 -17.28 3.85 37.87
CA ARG A 174 -17.06 3.42 39.26
C ARG A 174 -17.89 4.33 40.17
N ARG A 175 -18.76 3.72 40.98
CA ARG A 175 -19.50 4.43 42.03
C ARG A 175 -18.52 5.23 42.91
N PRO A 176 -18.85 6.49 43.26
CA PRO A 176 -18.01 7.25 44.18
C PRO A 176 -18.00 6.57 45.57
N PRO A 177 -16.88 6.61 46.29
CA PRO A 177 -16.80 6.02 47.62
C PRO A 177 -17.76 6.75 48.58
N SER A 178 -18.47 5.98 49.39
CA SER A 178 -19.34 6.52 50.44
C SER A 178 -18.49 7.33 51.43
N ARG A 179 -18.92 8.58 51.69
CA ARG A 179 -18.34 9.41 52.74
C ARG A 179 -18.51 8.70 54.08
N ARG A 180 -17.44 8.09 54.59
CA ARG A 180 -17.37 7.74 56.02
C ARG A 180 -17.29 9.05 56.80
N ARG A 181 -18.27 9.23 57.68
CA ARG A 181 -18.35 10.31 58.67
C ARG A 181 -17.10 10.24 59.56
N CYS A 182 -16.26 11.28 59.55
CA CYS A 182 -15.25 11.47 60.59
C CYS A 182 -15.95 11.99 61.85
N SER A 183 -16.02 11.16 62.89
CA SER A 183 -16.22 11.61 64.26
C SER A 183 -14.84 11.89 64.87
N GLY A 184 -14.60 13.15 65.22
CA GLY A 184 -13.35 13.57 65.84
C GLY A 184 -13.24 13.14 67.31
N SER A 185 -12.01 12.87 67.73
CA SER A 185 -11.57 13.09 69.11
C SER A 185 -10.06 13.37 69.11
N ARG A 186 -9.69 14.32 69.96
CA ARG A 186 -8.41 15.02 70.06
C ARG A 186 -7.29 14.13 70.62
N GLY A 187 -6.03 14.53 70.33
CA GLY A 187 -4.96 14.46 71.32
C GLY A 187 -3.61 13.93 70.83
N GLY A 188 -2.57 14.77 70.93
CA GLY A 188 -1.25 14.32 71.43
C GLY A 188 -0.11 14.14 70.42
N SER A 189 0.69 15.21 70.28
CA SER A 189 2.17 15.29 70.41
C SER A 189 3.13 14.15 70.00
N ARG A 190 4.25 14.61 69.40
CA ARG A 190 5.61 14.00 69.25
C ARG A 190 5.74 12.94 68.15
N GLU A 191 6.86 12.67 67.48
CA GLU A 191 8.19 13.26 67.27
C GLU A 191 8.83 12.44 66.11
N ALA A 192 9.79 13.06 65.41
CA ALA A 192 11.00 12.47 64.81
C ALA A 192 10.95 11.46 63.62
N TRP A 193 11.84 11.81 62.65
CA TRP A 193 12.39 11.11 61.48
C TRP A 193 11.58 11.13 60.18
#